data_AF-A0A2G5CK82-F1
#
_entry.id   AF-A0A2G5CK82-F1
#
_cell.length_a   1.000
_cell.length_b   1.000
_cell.length_c   1.000
_cell.angle_alpha   90.00
_cell.angle_beta   90.00
_cell.angle_gamma   90.00
#
_symmetry.space_group_name_H-M   'P 1'
#
loop_
_entity.id
_entity.type
_entity.pdbx_description
1 polymer ?
#
loop_
_entity_poly.entity_id
_entity_poly.type
_entity_poly.pdbx_seq_one_letter_code
_entity_poly.pdbx_strand_id
1 'polypeptide(L)'
;MGFGIGNSSSAMTDFLRQSGGYAVIDGGLATELERHGADLNDPLWSAKCLISSPHLIKTVHLDYLEAGADIIITASYQATIQGFESKGMSRDEGEALLKRSVEIACEARDTYYERCAEHHLSEGIKNDKILKKRPILVAASVGSYGAYLADGSEYDGNYGDAVTLSTLKEFHRRRVQVLAEAGPDLIAFETIPNKLEAQAFAELLEEDGINIPAWFAFNSKDGVNVVSGDSVIECASIAESCEKAIAVGINCTPPRFIRGLILSIQKVHFLSCNYFIF
;
A
#
# COMPACT_ATOMS: atom_id res chain seq x y z
N MET A 1 -0.50 18.84 5.47
CA MET A 1 0.17 19.05 6.78
C MET A 1 0.54 17.67 7.30
N GLY A 2 1.82 17.32 7.29
CA GLY A 2 2.29 15.99 7.68
C GLY A 2 2.13 15.73 9.17
N PHE A 3 1.89 14.47 9.53
CA PHE A 3 1.66 14.02 10.90
C PHE A 3 2.97 14.11 11.72
N GLY A 4 2.94 14.87 12.81
CA GLY A 4 4.04 14.96 13.77
C GLY A 4 4.10 13.74 14.71
N ILE A 5 5.32 13.45 15.16
CA ILE A 5 5.85 12.20 15.77
C ILE A 5 5.15 11.74 17.08
N GLY A 6 4.15 12.44 17.60
CA GLY A 6 3.45 12.06 18.85
C GLY A 6 1.98 11.66 18.71
N ASN A 7 1.39 11.65 17.50
CA ASN A 7 -0.08 11.65 17.36
C ASN A 7 -0.65 10.84 16.17
N SER A 8 0.13 9.96 15.52
CA SER A 8 -0.30 9.20 14.33
C SER A 8 -1.56 8.35 14.56
N SER A 9 -1.65 7.67 15.71
CA SER A 9 -2.84 6.89 16.09
C SER A 9 -4.08 7.78 16.23
N SER A 10 -3.94 8.95 16.87
CA SER A 10 -5.04 9.93 16.99
C SER A 10 -5.47 10.52 15.64
N ALA A 11 -4.51 10.73 14.74
CA ALA A 11 -4.76 11.26 13.41
C ALA A 11 -5.57 10.27 12.56
N MET A 12 -5.25 8.98 12.64
CA MET A 12 -6.05 7.95 11.99
C MET A 12 -7.44 7.84 12.64
N THR A 13 -7.56 8.00 13.97
CA THR A 13 -8.89 8.06 14.64
C THR A 13 -9.74 9.19 14.08
N ASP A 14 -9.15 10.39 13.98
CA ASP A 14 -9.84 11.58 13.48
C ASP A 14 -10.19 11.46 12.00
N PHE A 15 -9.29 10.88 11.19
CA PHE A 15 -9.55 10.57 9.80
C PHE A 15 -10.75 9.62 9.66
N LEU A 16 -10.75 8.48 10.35
CA LEU A 16 -11.85 7.53 10.29
C LEU A 16 -13.16 8.14 10.79
N ARG A 17 -13.12 8.97 11.85
CA ARG A 17 -14.31 9.69 12.32
C ARG A 17 -14.87 10.61 11.23
N GLN A 18 -14.01 11.33 10.51
CA GLN A 18 -14.41 12.19 9.39
C GLN A 18 -14.92 11.40 8.18
N SER A 19 -14.45 10.17 8.00
CA SER A 19 -14.92 9.23 6.95
C SER A 19 -16.16 8.41 7.34
N GLY A 20 -16.74 8.63 8.53
CA GLY A 20 -17.97 7.95 8.96
C GLY A 20 -17.76 6.68 9.79
N GLY A 21 -16.58 6.51 10.38
CA GLY A 21 -16.20 5.40 11.27
C GLY A 21 -15.44 4.26 10.59
N TYR A 22 -15.31 4.31 9.26
CA TYR A 22 -14.48 3.43 8.46
C TYR A 22 -13.93 4.22 7.26
N ALA A 23 -12.91 3.70 6.60
CA ALA A 23 -12.37 4.27 5.37
C ALA A 23 -12.39 3.22 4.26
N VAL A 24 -12.69 3.65 3.04
CA VAL A 24 -12.66 2.82 1.84
C VAL A 24 -11.28 2.95 1.19
N ILE A 25 -10.59 1.84 1.00
CA ILE A 25 -9.36 1.79 0.22
C ILE A 25 -9.73 1.56 -1.26
N ASP A 26 -8.91 2.04 -2.17
CA ASP A 26 -9.07 1.77 -3.60
C ASP A 26 -8.97 0.27 -3.95
N GLY A 27 -9.23 -0.05 -5.21
CA GLY A 27 -9.26 -1.43 -5.72
C GLY A 27 -8.01 -1.81 -6.51
N GLY A 28 -8.11 -2.92 -7.26
CA GLY A 28 -7.02 -3.41 -8.10
C GLY A 28 -6.60 -2.39 -9.17
N LEU A 29 -5.36 -1.92 -9.09
CA LEU A 29 -4.80 -0.96 -10.04
C LEU A 29 -4.61 -1.57 -11.44
N ALA A 30 -4.09 -2.80 -11.51
CA ALA A 30 -3.82 -3.48 -12.79
C ALA A 30 -5.07 -3.60 -13.66
N THR A 31 -6.18 -4.05 -13.07
CA THR A 31 -7.43 -4.31 -13.79
C THR A 31 -8.03 -3.04 -14.38
N GLU A 32 -7.93 -1.91 -13.67
CA GLU A 32 -8.40 -0.63 -14.19
C GLU A 32 -7.42 -0.04 -15.21
N LEU A 33 -6.10 -0.22 -15.05
CA LEU A 33 -5.12 0.18 -16.08
C LEU A 33 -5.38 -0.53 -17.41
N GLU A 34 -5.67 -1.84 -17.39
CA GLU A 34 -6.04 -2.60 -18.60
C GLU A 34 -7.33 -2.07 -19.24
N ARG A 35 -8.34 -1.71 -18.42
CA ARG A 35 -9.59 -1.10 -18.92
C ARG A 35 -9.35 0.24 -19.61
N HIS A 36 -8.34 0.99 -19.15
CA HIS A 36 -7.87 2.23 -19.78
C HIS A 36 -6.88 2.00 -20.93
N GLY A 37 -6.62 0.74 -21.31
CA GLY A 37 -5.82 0.37 -22.48
C GLY A 37 -4.32 0.23 -22.23
N ALA A 38 -3.88 0.13 -20.97
CA ALA A 38 -2.48 -0.14 -20.65
C ALA A 38 -2.10 -1.60 -21.01
N ASP A 39 -0.88 -1.79 -21.51
CA ASP A 39 -0.31 -3.12 -21.76
C ASP A 39 0.50 -3.62 -20.55
N LEU A 40 -0.09 -4.54 -19.79
CA LEU A 40 0.50 -5.12 -18.59
C LEU A 40 1.22 -6.46 -18.83
N ASN A 41 1.52 -6.82 -20.09
CA ASN A 41 2.28 -8.04 -20.41
C ASN A 41 3.78 -7.90 -20.07
N ASP A 42 4.07 -7.63 -18.80
CA ASP A 42 5.41 -7.50 -18.25
C ASP A 42 5.39 -7.95 -16.78
N PRO A 43 6.31 -8.81 -16.34
CA PRO A 43 6.39 -9.24 -14.94
C PRO A 43 6.49 -8.10 -13.92
N LEU A 44 7.01 -6.93 -14.32
CA LEU A 44 7.05 -5.70 -13.52
C LEU A 44 6.11 -4.64 -14.11
N TRP A 45 4.85 -5.01 -14.36
CA TRP A 45 3.88 -4.13 -15.04
C TRP A 45 3.70 -2.79 -14.33
N SER A 46 3.70 -2.74 -12.99
CA SER A 46 3.48 -1.50 -12.26
C SER A 46 4.64 -0.51 -12.49
N ALA A 47 5.87 -1.04 -12.48
CA ALA A 47 7.08 -0.33 -12.85
C ALA A 47 7.06 0.13 -14.33
N LYS A 48 6.60 -0.71 -15.26
CA LYS A 48 6.46 -0.34 -16.69
C LYS A 48 5.44 0.78 -16.90
N CYS A 49 4.32 0.78 -16.17
CA CYS A 49 3.30 1.81 -16.27
C CYS A 49 3.78 3.17 -15.77
N LEU A 50 4.66 3.21 -14.76
CA LEU A 50 5.27 4.47 -14.30
C LEU A 50 6.09 5.15 -15.41
N ILE A 51 6.73 4.36 -16.26
CA ILE A 51 7.56 4.85 -17.38
C ILE A 51 6.69 5.21 -18.58
N SER A 52 5.86 4.27 -19.02
CA SER A 52 5.18 4.37 -20.32
C SER A 52 3.85 5.11 -20.25
N SER A 53 3.14 5.01 -19.12
CA SER A 53 1.73 5.40 -19.01
C SER A 53 1.38 6.10 -17.67
N PRO A 54 2.19 7.05 -17.16
CA PRO A 54 1.94 7.70 -15.87
C PRO A 54 0.60 8.46 -15.82
N HIS A 55 0.12 8.95 -16.97
CA HIS A 55 -1.17 9.62 -17.10
C HIS A 55 -2.35 8.65 -16.86
N LEU A 56 -2.23 7.37 -17.22
CA LEU A 56 -3.25 6.37 -16.94
C LEU A 56 -3.30 6.04 -15.45
N ILE A 57 -2.15 5.99 -14.76
CA ILE A 57 -2.09 5.81 -13.30
C ILE A 57 -2.87 6.94 -12.61
N LYS A 58 -2.62 8.20 -12.99
CA LYS A 58 -3.37 9.35 -12.45
C LYS A 58 -4.88 9.22 -12.70
N THR A 59 -5.26 8.76 -13.90
CA THR A 59 -6.67 8.58 -14.29
C THR A 59 -7.34 7.54 -13.41
N VAL A 60 -6.71 6.38 -13.20
CA VAL A 60 -7.25 5.31 -12.34
C VAL A 60 -7.38 5.77 -10.87
N HIS A 61 -6.39 6.50 -10.34
CA HIS A 61 -6.54 7.07 -8.99
C HIS A 61 -7.74 8.01 -8.91
N LEU A 62 -7.92 8.89 -9.90
CA LEU A 62 -9.09 9.78 -9.96
C LEU A 62 -10.40 9.00 -10.04
N ASP A 63 -10.46 7.92 -10.82
CA ASP A 63 -11.65 7.08 -10.92
C ASP A 63 -12.04 6.47 -9.57
N TYR A 64 -11.06 5.96 -8.80
CA TYR A 64 -11.30 5.45 -7.45
C TYR A 64 -11.74 6.56 -6.47
N LEU A 65 -11.13 7.75 -6.55
CA LEU A 65 -11.55 8.89 -5.72
C LEU A 65 -12.97 9.36 -6.06
N GLU A 66 -13.35 9.35 -7.34
CA GLU A 66 -14.72 9.65 -7.77
C GLU A 66 -15.72 8.55 -7.38
N ALA A 67 -15.27 7.30 -7.30
CA ALA A 67 -16.07 6.17 -6.82
C ALA A 67 -16.25 6.16 -5.29
N GLY A 68 -15.43 6.91 -4.55
CA GLY A 68 -15.57 7.11 -3.11
C GLY A 68 -14.42 6.59 -2.25
N ALA A 69 -13.28 6.21 -2.83
CA ALA A 69 -12.11 5.78 -2.05
C ALA A 69 -11.59 6.93 -1.16
N ASP A 70 -11.33 6.64 0.11
CA ASP A 70 -10.75 7.55 1.10
C ASP A 70 -9.22 7.41 1.17
N ILE A 71 -8.69 6.27 0.72
CA ILE A 71 -7.25 6.00 0.63
C ILE A 71 -6.96 5.45 -0.77
N ILE A 72 -5.96 6.02 -1.45
CA ILE A 72 -5.43 5.49 -2.71
C ILE A 72 -4.02 4.93 -2.51
N ILE A 73 -3.74 3.78 -3.12
CA ILE A 73 -2.47 3.07 -3.01
C ILE A 73 -1.62 3.34 -4.26
N THR A 74 -0.36 3.76 -4.07
CA THR A 74 0.54 4.13 -5.18
C THR A 74 0.90 2.95 -6.08
N ALA A 75 1.27 3.23 -7.34
CA ALA A 75 1.69 2.24 -8.33
C ALA A 75 3.11 1.65 -8.10
N SER A 76 3.50 1.39 -6.85
CA SER A 76 4.86 0.97 -6.46
C SER A 76 4.98 -0.47 -5.96
N TYR A 77 3.92 -1.29 -6.04
CA TYR A 77 3.90 -2.67 -5.55
C TYR A 77 5.12 -3.51 -6.01
N GLN A 78 5.37 -3.56 -7.32
CA GLN A 78 6.54 -4.25 -7.91
C GLN A 78 7.67 -3.30 -8.30
N ALA A 79 7.54 -2.00 -8.03
CA ALA A 79 8.61 -1.06 -8.31
C ALA A 79 9.72 -1.28 -7.28
N THR A 80 10.86 -1.80 -7.73
CA THR A 80 12.04 -2.03 -6.90
C THR A 80 13.26 -1.53 -7.62
N ILE A 81 14.25 -1.05 -6.86
CA ILE A 81 15.51 -0.54 -7.43
C ILE A 81 16.19 -1.65 -8.23
N GLN A 82 16.26 -2.84 -7.66
CA GLN A 82 16.82 -4.05 -8.27
C GLN A 82 16.06 -4.46 -9.53
N GLY A 83 14.72 -4.36 -9.52
CA GLY A 83 13.87 -4.61 -10.69
C GLY A 83 14.17 -3.65 -11.84
N PHE A 84 14.31 -2.35 -11.55
CA PHE A 84 14.70 -1.34 -12.54
C PHE A 84 16.14 -1.54 -13.06
N GLU A 85 17.08 -1.86 -12.18
CA GLU A 85 18.47 -2.16 -12.56
C GLU A 85 18.56 -3.37 -13.49
N SER A 86 17.77 -4.43 -13.24
CA SER A 86 17.69 -5.60 -14.12
C SER A 86 17.21 -5.27 -15.54
N LYS A 87 16.49 -4.15 -15.70
CA LYS A 87 16.01 -3.62 -16.98
C LYS A 87 16.94 -2.57 -17.60
N GLY A 88 18.12 -2.40 -17.03
CA GLY A 88 19.17 -1.52 -17.55
C GLY A 88 19.06 -0.05 -17.12
N MET A 89 18.21 0.25 -16.15
CA MET A 89 18.10 1.60 -15.57
C MET A 89 19.17 1.79 -14.48
N SER A 90 19.62 3.02 -14.30
CA SER A 90 20.43 3.38 -13.15
C SER A 90 19.60 3.38 -11.87
N ARG A 91 20.29 3.24 -10.72
CA ARG A 91 19.69 3.38 -9.40
C ARG A 91 18.92 4.70 -9.25
N ASP A 92 19.51 5.82 -9.68
CA ASP A 92 18.89 7.14 -9.55
C ASP A 92 17.58 7.24 -10.35
N GLU A 93 17.54 6.66 -11.55
CA GLU A 93 16.31 6.58 -12.35
C GLU A 93 15.25 5.71 -11.67
N GLY A 94 15.63 4.58 -11.08
CA GLY A 94 14.72 3.72 -10.31
C GLY A 94 14.16 4.42 -9.06
N GLU A 95 15.01 5.14 -8.32
CA GLU A 95 14.60 5.96 -7.18
C GLU A 95 13.66 7.11 -7.62
N ALA A 96 13.93 7.74 -8.77
CA ALA A 96 13.06 8.78 -9.32
C ALA A 96 11.67 8.23 -9.69
N LEU A 97 11.56 7.02 -10.24
CA LEU A 97 10.28 6.38 -10.55
C LEU A 97 9.49 6.02 -9.28
N LEU A 98 10.16 5.58 -8.22
CA LEU A 98 9.53 5.35 -6.92
C LEU A 98 8.91 6.64 -6.38
N LYS A 99 9.66 7.74 -6.39
CA LYS A 99 9.14 9.07 -6.00
C LYS A 99 7.96 9.48 -6.89
N ARG A 100 8.09 9.28 -8.19
CA ARG A 100 7.05 9.62 -9.16
C ARG A 100 5.73 8.89 -8.90
N SER A 101 5.77 7.65 -8.40
CA SER A 101 4.56 6.90 -8.04
C SER A 101 3.73 7.58 -6.94
N VAL A 102 4.40 8.18 -5.95
CA VAL A 102 3.77 8.93 -4.86
C VAL A 102 3.27 10.29 -5.36
N GLU A 103 4.10 10.99 -6.15
CA GLU A 103 3.73 12.28 -6.76
C GLU A 103 2.45 12.18 -7.60
N ILE A 104 2.32 11.14 -8.43
CA ILE A 104 1.13 10.93 -9.27
C ILE A 104 -0.13 10.75 -8.42
N ALA A 105 -0.05 9.99 -7.33
CA ALA A 105 -1.18 9.80 -6.43
C ALA A 105 -1.56 11.11 -5.68
N CYS A 106 -0.56 11.87 -5.23
CA CYS A 106 -0.78 13.20 -4.65
C CYS A 106 -1.42 14.16 -5.66
N GLU A 107 -0.92 14.20 -6.90
CA GLU A 107 -1.51 15.00 -7.99
C GLU A 107 -2.96 14.60 -8.29
N ALA A 108 -3.30 13.30 -8.21
CA ALA A 108 -4.67 12.83 -8.38
C ALA A 108 -5.59 13.34 -7.25
N ARG A 109 -5.13 13.25 -6.00
CA ARG A 109 -5.85 13.80 -4.84
C ARG A 109 -6.08 15.31 -4.98
N ASP A 110 -5.05 16.06 -5.37
CA ASP A 110 -5.13 17.51 -5.49
C ASP A 110 -6.10 17.92 -6.61
N THR A 111 -6.03 17.25 -7.76
CA THR A 111 -6.99 17.42 -8.86
C THR A 111 -8.42 17.07 -8.41
N TYR A 112 -8.62 16.05 -7.58
CA TYR A 112 -9.94 15.73 -7.03
C TYR A 112 -10.49 16.87 -6.15
N TYR A 113 -9.64 17.46 -5.31
CA TYR A 113 -10.04 18.60 -4.48
C TYR A 113 -10.39 19.85 -5.28
N GLU A 114 -9.64 20.13 -6.35
CA GLU A 114 -9.95 21.21 -7.30
C GLU A 114 -11.33 21.00 -7.93
N ARG A 115 -11.60 19.80 -8.46
CA ARG A 115 -12.92 19.44 -9.03
C ARG A 115 -14.06 19.63 -8.04
N CYS A 116 -13.87 19.21 -6.79
CA CYS A 116 -14.88 19.42 -5.74
C CYS A 116 -15.19 20.92 -5.53
N ALA A 117 -14.16 21.77 -5.52
CA ALA A 117 -14.33 23.21 -5.34
C ALA A 117 -15.09 23.86 -6.51
N GLU A 118 -14.81 23.46 -7.75
CA GLU A 118 -15.52 23.93 -8.95
C GLU A 118 -16.99 23.48 -8.99
N HIS A 119 -17.28 22.25 -8.56
CA HIS A 119 -18.64 21.74 -8.48
C HIS A 119 -19.52 22.49 -7.46
N HIS A 120 -18.93 22.96 -6.35
CA HIS A 120 -19.65 23.80 -5.39
C HIS A 120 -19.98 25.20 -5.93
N LEU A 121 -19.25 25.69 -6.94
CA LEU A 121 -19.49 26.99 -7.58
C LEU A 121 -20.48 26.90 -8.76
N SER A 122 -20.77 25.68 -9.24
CA SER A 122 -21.60 25.42 -10.42
C SER A 122 -22.91 24.72 -10.06
N GLU A 123 -23.62 25.23 -9.05
CA GLU A 123 -25.03 24.88 -8.76
C GLU A 123 -25.91 25.20 -9.99
N GLY A 124 -26.00 24.26 -10.94
CA GLY A 124 -26.86 24.42 -12.11
C GLY A 124 -26.56 23.56 -13.33
N ILE A 125 -25.41 22.87 -13.41
CA ILE A 125 -25.08 22.04 -14.58
C ILE A 125 -25.20 20.55 -14.21
N LYS A 126 -26.15 19.88 -14.88
CA LYS A 126 -26.47 18.47 -14.79
C LYS A 126 -25.27 17.60 -15.21
N ASN A 127 -24.43 17.22 -14.27
CA ASN A 127 -23.68 15.97 -14.32
C ASN A 127 -24.03 15.19 -13.07
N ASP A 128 -24.55 13.96 -13.23
CA ASP A 128 -25.15 13.15 -12.16
C ASP A 128 -24.18 12.74 -11.02
N LYS A 129 -22.89 13.08 -11.12
CA LYS A 129 -21.89 12.79 -10.08
C LYS A 129 -21.73 14.00 -9.15
N ILE A 130 -22.32 13.90 -7.94
CA ILE A 130 -22.04 14.84 -6.85
C ILE A 130 -20.70 14.46 -6.21
N LEU A 131 -19.64 15.22 -6.50
CA LEU A 131 -18.36 15.08 -5.83
C LEU A 131 -18.43 15.70 -4.43
N LYS A 132 -17.91 15.01 -3.42
CA LYS A 132 -17.92 15.45 -2.03
C LYS A 132 -16.50 15.64 -1.53
N LYS A 133 -16.20 16.85 -1.06
CA LYS A 133 -14.95 17.12 -0.35
C LYS A 133 -14.91 16.30 0.95
N ARG A 134 -13.86 15.50 1.09
CA ARG A 134 -13.58 14.65 2.26
C ARG A 134 -12.07 14.48 2.44
N PRO A 135 -11.57 14.05 3.60
CA PRO A 135 -10.16 13.70 3.74
C PRO A 135 -9.79 12.53 2.82
N ILE A 136 -8.66 12.63 2.13
CA ILE A 136 -8.10 11.58 1.27
C ILE A 136 -6.63 11.38 1.63
N LEU A 137 -6.25 10.13 1.89
CA LEU A 137 -4.86 9.73 2.16
C LEU A 137 -4.23 9.04 0.95
N VAL A 138 -2.91 9.19 0.83
CA VAL A 138 -2.07 8.47 -0.13
C VAL A 138 -1.20 7.47 0.62
N ALA A 139 -1.30 6.20 0.23
CA ALA A 139 -0.55 5.10 0.80
C ALA A 139 0.54 4.62 -0.16
N ALA A 140 1.80 4.70 0.24
CA ALA A 140 2.90 4.19 -0.57
C ALA A 140 2.95 2.66 -0.54
N SER A 141 2.63 2.00 -1.66
CA SER A 141 2.66 0.55 -1.81
C SER A 141 4.08 -0.02 -1.71
N VAL A 142 4.23 -1.05 -0.90
CA VAL A 142 5.45 -1.85 -0.74
C VAL A 142 5.07 -3.32 -0.82
N GLY A 143 5.22 -3.92 -2.00
CA GLY A 143 4.98 -5.35 -2.20
C GLY A 143 6.06 -6.25 -1.61
N SER A 144 5.78 -7.54 -1.50
CA SER A 144 6.74 -8.53 -0.99
C SER A 144 7.93 -8.76 -1.92
N TYR A 145 8.97 -9.42 -1.40
CA TYR A 145 10.11 -9.90 -2.18
C TYR A 145 9.67 -10.86 -3.29
N GLY A 146 8.67 -11.71 -3.01
CA GLY A 146 8.07 -12.60 -4.01
C GLY A 146 7.51 -11.85 -5.22
N ALA A 147 6.92 -10.67 -5.01
CA ALA A 147 6.39 -9.84 -6.09
C ALA A 147 7.48 -9.32 -7.05
N TYR A 148 8.73 -9.22 -6.58
CA TYR A 148 9.90 -8.90 -7.42
C TYR A 148 10.43 -10.12 -8.18
N LEU A 149 10.43 -11.30 -7.56
CA LEU A 149 10.85 -12.54 -8.23
C LEU A 149 9.96 -12.86 -9.43
N ALA A 150 8.68 -12.47 -9.36
CA ALA A 150 7.68 -12.65 -10.41
C ALA A 150 7.52 -14.12 -10.87
N ASP A 151 7.72 -15.05 -9.94
CA ASP A 151 7.57 -16.50 -10.12
C ASP A 151 6.36 -17.06 -9.34
N GLY A 152 5.57 -16.18 -8.71
CA GLY A 152 4.43 -16.55 -7.87
C GLY A 152 4.77 -16.75 -6.40
N SER A 153 6.04 -16.52 -5.99
CA SER A 153 6.47 -16.68 -4.60
C SER A 153 5.72 -15.79 -3.62
N GLU A 154 5.05 -14.72 -4.07
CA GLU A 154 4.15 -13.94 -3.22
C GLU A 154 2.89 -14.71 -2.78
N TYR A 155 2.59 -15.86 -3.41
CA TYR A 155 1.48 -16.75 -3.06
C TYR A 155 1.91 -18.12 -2.51
N ASP A 156 3.21 -18.36 -2.38
CA ASP A 156 3.77 -19.51 -1.65
C ASP A 156 4.58 -19.11 -0.41
N GLY A 157 5.09 -17.88 -0.36
CA GLY A 157 5.89 -17.33 0.74
C GLY A 157 7.24 -18.00 0.97
N ASN A 158 7.70 -18.86 0.06
CA ASN A 158 8.95 -19.61 0.17
C ASN A 158 10.01 -19.06 -0.78
N TYR A 159 10.90 -18.24 -0.25
CA TYR A 159 11.98 -17.62 -1.01
C TYR A 159 13.27 -18.47 -1.08
N GLY A 160 13.26 -19.66 -0.49
CA GLY A 160 14.42 -20.54 -0.35
C GLY A 160 15.36 -20.18 0.80
N ASP A 161 16.16 -21.15 1.23
CA ASP A 161 17.00 -21.08 2.45
C ASP A 161 18.08 -19.98 2.42
N ALA A 162 18.44 -19.49 1.23
CA ALA A 162 19.43 -18.44 1.05
C ALA A 162 18.90 -17.04 1.41
N VAL A 163 17.57 -16.86 1.45
CA VAL A 163 16.96 -15.56 1.75
C VAL A 163 16.77 -15.41 3.25
N THR A 164 17.58 -14.54 3.84
CA THR A 164 17.59 -14.29 5.29
C THR A 164 16.84 -13.00 5.65
N LEU A 165 16.60 -12.78 6.95
CA LEU A 165 16.10 -11.50 7.46
C LEU A 165 16.93 -10.31 6.96
N SER A 166 18.26 -10.42 7.02
CA SER A 166 19.17 -9.37 6.55
C SER A 166 19.04 -9.13 5.05
N THR A 167 18.86 -10.19 4.26
CA THR A 167 18.63 -10.11 2.81
C THR A 167 17.37 -9.30 2.51
N LEU A 168 16.27 -9.58 3.21
CA LEU A 168 14.99 -8.88 3.02
C LEU A 168 15.09 -7.42 3.46
N LYS A 169 15.78 -7.13 4.57
CA LYS A 169 16.03 -5.76 5.03
C LYS A 169 16.85 -4.97 4.01
N GLU A 170 17.95 -5.53 3.51
CA GLU A 170 18.77 -4.88 2.49
C GLU A 170 17.98 -4.62 1.20
N PHE A 171 17.17 -5.59 0.78
CA PHE A 171 16.32 -5.46 -0.41
C PHE A 171 15.32 -4.30 -0.29
N HIS A 172 14.62 -4.20 0.84
CA HIS A 172 13.54 -3.21 1.03
C HIS A 172 14.04 -1.83 1.49
N ARG A 173 15.16 -1.77 2.21
CA ARG A 173 15.67 -0.58 2.91
C ARG A 173 15.61 0.69 2.07
N ARG A 174 16.31 0.73 0.94
CA ARG A 174 16.36 1.96 0.15
C ARG A 174 15.00 2.28 -0.48
N ARG A 175 14.24 1.28 -0.93
CA ARG A 175 12.90 1.49 -1.50
C ARG A 175 11.97 2.18 -0.49
N VAL A 176 11.93 1.69 0.74
CA VAL A 176 11.09 2.25 1.81
C VAL A 176 11.52 3.67 2.15
N GLN A 177 12.84 3.93 2.26
CA GLN A 177 13.36 5.29 2.48
C GLN A 177 12.92 6.26 1.38
N VAL A 178 13.09 5.87 0.12
CA VAL A 178 12.73 6.71 -1.04
C VAL A 178 11.23 7.00 -1.09
N LEU A 179 10.40 5.99 -0.86
CA LEU A 179 8.95 6.16 -0.79
C LEU A 179 8.55 7.06 0.38
N ALA A 180 9.18 6.91 1.55
CA ALA A 180 8.90 7.75 2.70
C ALA A 180 9.33 9.22 2.46
N GLU A 181 10.50 9.43 1.87
CA GLU A 181 11.02 10.76 1.49
C GLU A 181 10.11 11.48 0.48
N ALA A 182 9.35 10.73 -0.34
CA ALA A 182 8.43 11.28 -1.33
C ALA A 182 7.14 11.88 -0.72
N GLY A 183 6.93 11.70 0.58
CA GLY A 183 5.84 12.34 1.34
C GLY A 183 4.44 11.71 1.19
N PRO A 184 4.27 10.37 1.20
CA PRO A 184 2.96 9.76 1.36
C PRO A 184 2.41 10.03 2.77
N ASP A 185 1.11 9.82 2.98
CA ASP A 185 0.50 9.93 4.30
C ASP A 185 0.76 8.69 5.16
N LEU A 186 0.93 7.53 4.51
CA LEU A 186 1.24 6.26 5.15
C LEU A 186 1.97 5.29 4.20
N ILE A 187 2.55 4.22 4.73
CA ILE A 187 3.18 3.12 3.98
C ILE A 187 2.27 1.88 4.04
N ALA A 188 2.08 1.25 2.90
CA ALA A 188 1.28 0.05 2.73
C ALA A 188 2.19 -1.15 2.49
N PHE A 189 2.62 -1.85 3.54
CA PHE A 189 3.23 -3.17 3.38
C PHE A 189 2.10 -4.16 3.09
N GLU A 190 2.06 -4.68 1.88
CA GLU A 190 0.90 -5.44 1.40
C GLU A 190 1.29 -6.75 0.72
N THR A 191 0.38 -7.73 0.79
CA THR A 191 0.59 -9.09 0.30
C THR A 191 1.84 -9.74 0.92
N ILE A 192 2.01 -9.57 2.24
CA ILE A 192 3.12 -10.14 3.00
C ILE A 192 2.88 -11.64 3.18
N PRO A 193 3.73 -12.52 2.64
CA PRO A 193 3.39 -13.93 2.55
C PRO A 193 3.97 -14.79 3.66
N ASN A 194 4.92 -14.27 4.45
CA ASN A 194 5.60 -14.98 5.54
C ASN A 194 5.96 -14.06 6.70
N LYS A 195 6.24 -14.64 7.87
CA LYS A 195 6.59 -13.88 9.08
C LYS A 195 7.97 -13.24 9.03
N LEU A 196 8.91 -13.84 8.28
CA LEU A 196 10.30 -13.36 8.18
C LEU A 196 10.34 -11.97 7.53
N GLU A 197 9.53 -11.76 6.50
CA GLU A 197 9.40 -10.48 5.81
C GLU A 197 8.60 -9.46 6.62
N ALA A 198 7.58 -9.90 7.35
CA ALA A 198 6.90 -9.04 8.32
C ALA A 198 7.88 -8.47 9.36
N GLN A 199 8.76 -9.34 9.88
CA GLN A 199 9.82 -8.95 10.81
C GLN A 199 10.83 -7.99 10.14
N ALA A 200 11.21 -8.26 8.89
CA ALA A 200 12.09 -7.37 8.13
C ALA A 200 11.53 -5.94 8.02
N PHE A 201 10.25 -5.80 7.70
CA PHE A 201 9.59 -4.50 7.62
C PHE A 201 9.51 -3.79 8.98
N ALA A 202 9.11 -4.49 10.03
CA ALA A 202 9.00 -3.93 11.37
C ALA A 202 10.35 -3.39 11.87
N GLU A 203 11.42 -4.20 11.80
CA GLU A 203 12.76 -3.78 12.22
C GLU A 203 13.32 -2.65 11.34
N LEU A 204 13.06 -2.67 10.04
CA LEU A 204 13.54 -1.65 9.11
C LEU A 204 12.94 -0.27 9.43
N LEU A 205 11.64 -0.19 9.75
CA LEU A 205 11.00 1.07 10.12
C LEU A 205 11.65 1.70 11.35
N GLU A 206 12.03 0.88 12.34
CA GLU A 206 12.67 1.33 13.57
C GLU A 206 14.14 1.72 13.35
N GLU A 207 14.93 0.83 12.73
CA GLU A 207 16.37 1.03 12.50
C GLU A 207 16.67 2.27 11.66
N ASP A 208 15.85 2.51 10.63
CA ASP A 208 16.07 3.61 9.69
C ASP A 208 15.32 4.89 10.11
N GLY A 209 14.64 4.88 11.26
CA GLY A 209 13.93 6.04 11.79
C GLY A 209 12.79 6.54 10.89
N ILE A 210 12.09 5.62 10.21
CA ILE A 210 10.98 5.95 9.32
C ILE A 210 9.78 6.39 10.18
N ASN A 211 9.42 7.66 10.11
CA ASN A 211 8.40 8.27 10.98
C ASN A 211 7.00 8.36 10.35
N ILE A 212 6.80 7.69 9.21
CA ILE A 212 5.50 7.63 8.53
C ILE A 212 4.71 6.42 9.07
N PRO A 213 3.42 6.57 9.38
CA PRO A 213 2.59 5.44 9.80
C PRO A 213 2.54 4.36 8.72
N ALA A 214 2.47 3.10 9.11
CA ALA A 214 2.41 1.98 8.20
C ALA A 214 1.24 1.04 8.52
N TRP A 215 0.83 0.26 7.53
CA TRP A 215 0.05 -0.94 7.77
C TRP A 215 0.77 -2.18 7.28
N PHE A 216 0.32 -3.32 7.81
CA PHE A 216 0.78 -4.64 7.42
C PHE A 216 -0.42 -5.48 6.99
N ALA A 217 -0.47 -5.84 5.70
CA ALA A 217 -1.51 -6.70 5.15
C ALA A 217 -0.90 -8.02 4.67
N PHE A 218 -1.41 -9.13 5.22
CA PHE A 218 -0.98 -10.48 4.85
C PHE A 218 -1.92 -11.10 3.83
N ASN A 219 -1.53 -12.21 3.21
CA ASN A 219 -2.40 -13.01 2.35
C ASN A 219 -2.51 -14.46 2.83
N SER A 220 -3.64 -15.10 2.55
CA SER A 220 -3.93 -16.48 2.96
C SER A 220 -4.63 -17.25 1.86
N LYS A 221 -4.37 -18.56 1.80
CA LYS A 221 -5.03 -19.51 0.90
C LYS A 221 -5.92 -20.53 1.60
N ASP A 222 -5.83 -20.63 2.92
CA ASP A 222 -6.56 -21.61 3.76
C ASP A 222 -7.47 -20.96 4.82
N GLY A 223 -7.35 -19.65 5.05
CA GLY A 223 -8.12 -18.91 6.05
C GLY A 223 -7.63 -19.07 7.50
N VAL A 224 -6.44 -19.65 7.70
CA VAL A 224 -5.84 -19.88 9.03
C VAL A 224 -4.41 -19.37 9.08
N ASN A 225 -3.62 -19.66 8.05
CA ASN A 225 -2.21 -19.33 7.95
C ASN A 225 -1.98 -18.30 6.84
N VAL A 226 -0.85 -17.60 6.89
CA VAL A 226 -0.37 -16.89 5.69
C VAL A 226 0.12 -17.90 4.66
N VAL A 227 0.33 -17.48 3.41
CA VAL A 227 0.57 -18.42 2.30
C VAL A 227 1.83 -19.31 2.47
N SER A 228 2.82 -18.86 3.25
CA SER A 228 4.00 -19.66 3.67
C SER A 228 3.68 -20.82 4.60
N GLY A 229 2.51 -20.82 5.24
CA GLY A 229 2.16 -21.72 6.33
C GLY A 229 2.45 -21.17 7.73
N ASP A 230 3.02 -19.97 7.86
CA ASP A 230 3.14 -19.30 9.16
C ASP A 230 1.76 -18.91 9.71
N SER A 231 1.62 -18.94 11.04
CA SER A 231 0.38 -18.55 11.71
C SER A 231 0.08 -17.07 11.47
N VAL A 232 -1.15 -16.76 11.01
CA VAL A 232 -1.58 -15.36 10.84
C VAL A 232 -1.53 -14.55 12.15
N ILE A 233 -1.71 -15.23 13.29
CA ILE A 233 -1.66 -14.64 14.63
C ILE A 233 -0.22 -14.27 14.99
N GLU A 234 0.76 -15.10 14.65
CA GLU A 234 2.18 -14.78 14.87
C GLU A 234 2.60 -13.59 14.00
N CYS A 235 2.23 -13.62 12.71
CA CYS A 235 2.48 -12.52 11.78
C CYS A 235 1.86 -11.19 12.26
N ALA A 236 0.61 -11.21 12.71
CA ALA A 236 -0.06 -10.04 13.25
C ALA A 236 0.63 -9.52 14.54
N SER A 237 1.14 -10.42 15.39
CA SER A 237 1.85 -10.04 16.62
C SER A 237 3.14 -9.29 16.31
N ILE A 238 3.85 -9.68 15.24
CA ILE A 238 5.04 -8.96 14.77
C ILE A 238 4.68 -7.54 14.34
N ALA A 239 3.62 -7.39 13.53
CA ALA A 239 3.17 -6.07 13.09
C ALA A 239 2.76 -5.18 14.28
N GLU A 240 1.97 -5.71 15.22
CA GLU A 240 1.55 -5.00 16.44
C GLU A 240 2.74 -4.57 17.33
N SER A 241 3.85 -5.32 17.32
CA SER A 241 5.04 -4.93 18.08
C SER A 241 5.74 -3.68 17.54
N CYS A 242 5.46 -3.29 16.29
CA CYS A 242 6.04 -2.11 15.66
C CYS A 242 5.21 -0.85 15.98
N GLU A 243 5.83 0.15 16.61
CA GLU A 243 5.14 1.41 16.96
C GLU A 243 4.58 2.18 15.75
N LYS A 244 5.18 1.98 14.57
CA LYS A 244 4.75 2.65 13.34
C LYS A 244 3.60 1.92 12.66
N ALA A 245 3.32 0.66 13.02
CA ALA A 245 2.18 -0.07 12.50
C ALA A 245 0.90 0.44 13.16
N ILE A 246 0.04 1.10 12.38
CA ILE A 246 -1.25 1.64 12.84
C ILE A 246 -2.45 0.76 12.47
N ALA A 247 -2.29 -0.09 11.44
CA ALA A 247 -3.29 -1.09 11.06
C ALA A 247 -2.66 -2.45 10.68
N VAL A 248 -3.37 -3.53 10.97
CA VAL A 248 -3.04 -4.91 10.52
C VAL A 248 -4.23 -5.51 9.79
N GLY A 249 -3.99 -6.22 8.69
CA GLY A 249 -5.06 -6.72 7.86
C GLY A 249 -4.71 -7.89 6.96
N ILE A 250 -5.64 -8.16 6.05
CA ILE A 250 -5.52 -9.18 5.01
C ILE A 250 -5.88 -8.56 3.66
N ASN A 251 -5.10 -8.84 2.63
CA ASN A 251 -5.44 -8.53 1.24
C ASN A 251 -5.14 -9.76 0.34
N CYS A 252 -5.44 -9.65 -0.96
CA CYS A 252 -5.11 -10.67 -1.96
C CYS A 252 -5.54 -12.11 -1.58
N THR A 253 -6.67 -12.24 -0.89
CA THR A 253 -7.16 -13.47 -0.27
C THR A 253 -8.59 -13.75 -0.72
N PRO A 254 -8.98 -15.00 -1.00
CA PRO A 254 -10.36 -15.32 -1.37
C PRO A 254 -11.39 -14.80 -0.35
N PRO A 255 -12.44 -14.07 -0.77
CA PRO A 255 -13.38 -13.39 0.15
C PRO A 255 -14.00 -14.28 1.22
N ARG A 256 -14.20 -15.57 0.92
CA ARG A 256 -14.74 -16.58 1.86
C ARG A 256 -13.92 -16.74 3.16
N PHE A 257 -12.64 -16.39 3.14
CA PHE A 257 -11.74 -16.53 4.30
C PHE A 257 -11.62 -15.24 5.13
N ILE A 258 -11.91 -14.08 4.55
CA ILE A 258 -11.64 -12.75 5.13
C ILE A 258 -12.26 -12.61 6.52
N ARG A 259 -13.54 -12.95 6.69
CA ARG A 259 -14.22 -12.83 8.00
C ARG A 259 -13.53 -13.64 9.10
N GLY A 260 -13.10 -14.87 8.80
CA GLY A 260 -12.44 -15.75 9.77
C GLY A 260 -11.06 -15.24 10.17
N LEU A 261 -10.31 -14.72 9.21
CA LEU A 261 -9.00 -14.13 9.43
C LEU A 261 -9.09 -12.84 10.27
N ILE A 262 -10.03 -11.93 9.96
CA ILE A 262 -10.26 -10.72 10.76
C ILE A 262 -10.52 -11.08 12.23
N LEU A 263 -11.43 -12.02 12.49
CA LEU A 263 -11.74 -12.47 13.85
C LEU A 263 -10.54 -13.14 14.56
N SER A 264 -9.57 -13.64 13.80
CA SER A 264 -8.36 -14.26 14.36
C SER A 264 -7.31 -13.21 14.70
N ILE A 265 -7.09 -12.24 13.81
CA ILE A 265 -6.17 -11.10 14.04
C ILE A 265 -6.65 -10.26 15.22
N GLN A 266 -7.96 -10.05 15.37
CA GLN A 266 -8.55 -9.34 16.52
C GLN A 266 -8.17 -9.90 17.89
N LYS A 267 -7.73 -11.16 17.99
CA LYS A 267 -7.33 -11.79 19.25
C LYS A 267 -5.94 -11.39 19.71
N VAL A 268 -5.13 -10.79 18.84
CA VAL A 268 -3.73 -10.42 19.10
C VAL A 268 -3.60 -9.05 19.76
N HIS A 269 -4.66 -8.24 19.74
CA HIS A 269 -4.62 -6.86 20.24
C HIS A 269 -4.11 -6.76 21.67
N PHE A 270 -2.91 -6.17 21.82
CA PHE A 270 -2.36 -5.86 23.13
C PHE A 270 -2.04 -4.38 23.34
N LEU A 271 -1.54 -3.56 22.38
CA LEU A 271 -1.10 -2.20 22.78
C LEU A 271 -1.06 -1.05 21.71
N SER A 272 -1.11 -1.25 20.39
CA SER A 272 -0.67 -0.18 19.44
C SER A 272 -1.47 -0.03 18.12
N CYS A 273 -1.82 -1.12 17.43
CA CYS A 273 -2.64 -1.07 16.22
C CYS A 273 -4.11 -1.01 16.62
N ASN A 274 -4.90 -0.10 16.06
CA ASN A 274 -6.32 0.06 16.42
C ASN A 274 -7.27 -0.21 15.24
N TYR A 275 -6.73 -0.56 14.07
CA TYR A 275 -7.47 -0.57 12.81
C TYR A 275 -7.20 -1.84 12.01
N PHE A 276 -8.21 -2.25 11.24
CA PHE A 276 -8.17 -3.43 10.39
C PHE A 276 -8.26 -3.02 8.93
N ILE A 277 -7.50 -3.71 8.09
CA ILE A 277 -7.57 -3.59 6.63
C ILE A 277 -8.08 -4.91 6.07
N PHE A 278 -9.01 -4.83 5.11
CA PHE A 278 -9.67 -5.96 4.48
C PHE A 278 -10.17 -5.62 3.09
#